data_AF-A0A3A8W271-F1
#
_entry.id   AF-A0A3A8W271-F1
#
_cell.length_a   1.000
_cell.length_b   1.000
_cell.length_c   1.000
_cell.angle_alpha   90.00
_cell.angle_beta   90.00
_cell.angle_gamma   90.00
#
_symmetry.space_group_name_H-M   'P 1'
#
loop_
_entity.id
_entity.type
_entity.pdbx_description
1 polymer ?
#
loop_
_entity_poly.entity_id
_entity_poly.type
_entity_poly.pdbx_seq_one_letter_code
_entity_poly.pdbx_strand_id
1 'polypeptide(L)'
;MAKIVCEECGTEYKYEVAKDMKNCPICGALMMGDNDTGYMESPDKNSGEAVEKKTFYYYDDGRATLVPVKLNNRKPLYTFQATDMEDAERQLKEVCPNSPLLKTTPSKQIRCPRCLGTEYTLLNKGYSLFTGFLGSGRVKRVCNYCKKEF
;
A
#
# COMPACT_ATOMS: atom_id res chain seq x y z
N MET A 1 -24.98 -7.83 -16.47
CA MET A 1 -24.34 -6.82 -15.61
C MET A 1 -22.89 -7.21 -15.43
N ALA A 2 -21.94 -6.42 -15.95
CA ALA A 2 -20.52 -6.68 -15.72
C ALA A 2 -20.22 -6.53 -14.22
N LYS A 3 -19.38 -7.43 -13.69
CA LYS A 3 -18.91 -7.40 -12.31
C LYS A 3 -17.40 -7.23 -12.33
N ILE A 4 -16.87 -6.44 -11.41
CA ILE A 4 -15.44 -6.26 -11.21
C ILE A 4 -15.08 -6.93 -9.89
N VAL A 5 -14.07 -7.79 -9.88
CA VAL A 5 -13.58 -8.45 -8.66
C VAL A 5 -12.22 -7.86 -8.34
N CYS A 6 -12.02 -7.44 -7.10
CA CYS A 6 -10.68 -7.07 -6.63
C CYS A 6 -9.84 -8.34 -6.46
N GLU A 7 -8.70 -8.42 -7.15
CA GLU A 7 -7.81 -9.59 -7.08
C GLU A 7 -7.16 -9.77 -5.70
N GLU A 8 -6.94 -8.68 -4.95
CA GLU A 8 -6.29 -8.75 -3.65
C GLU A 8 -7.22 -9.19 -2.52
N CYS A 9 -8.48 -8.72 -2.50
CA CYS A 9 -9.41 -9.03 -1.41
C CYS A 9 -10.60 -9.88 -1.85
N GLY A 10 -10.72 -10.24 -3.12
CA GLY A 10 -11.81 -11.05 -3.66
C GLY A 10 -13.19 -10.40 -3.57
N THR A 11 -13.27 -9.09 -3.31
CA THR A 11 -14.57 -8.40 -3.21
C THR A 11 -15.14 -8.15 -4.61
N GLU A 12 -16.38 -8.58 -4.81
CA GLU A 12 -17.16 -8.29 -6.01
C GLU A 12 -17.83 -6.92 -5.91
N TYR A 13 -17.56 -6.05 -6.88
CA TYR A 13 -18.23 -4.76 -7.07
C TYR A 13 -19.11 -4.78 -8.31
N LYS A 14 -20.21 -4.00 -8.27
CA LYS A 14 -20.98 -3.68 -9.47
C LYS A 14 -20.15 -2.73 -10.33
N TYR A 15 -20.11 -2.97 -11.64
CA TYR A 15 -19.31 -2.17 -12.58
C TYR A 15 -19.60 -0.66 -12.48
N GLU A 16 -20.86 -0.26 -12.33
CA GLU A 16 -21.29 1.14 -12.18
C GLU A 16 -20.67 1.84 -10.96
N VAL A 17 -20.36 1.10 -9.90
CA VAL A 17 -19.78 1.63 -8.67
C VAL A 17 -18.26 1.62 -8.73
N ALA A 18 -17.68 0.59 -9.35
CA ALA A 18 -16.23 0.42 -9.44
C ALA A 18 -15.58 1.21 -10.58
N LYS A 19 -16.34 1.67 -11.59
CA LYS A 19 -15.79 2.43 -12.73
C LYS A 19 -15.07 3.71 -12.30
N ASP A 20 -15.52 4.34 -11.22
CA ASP A 20 -14.99 5.63 -10.75
C ASP A 20 -13.99 5.47 -9.58
N MET A 21 -13.71 4.24 -9.13
CA MET A 21 -12.87 3.96 -7.97
C MET A 21 -11.43 3.61 -8.37
N LYS A 22 -10.46 4.44 -7.96
CA LYS A 22 -9.01 4.17 -8.16
C LYS A 22 -8.47 3.10 -7.23
N ASN A 23 -8.93 3.11 -5.97
CA ASN A 23 -8.53 2.19 -4.92
C ASN A 23 -9.71 1.38 -4.41
N CYS A 24 -9.46 0.12 -4.06
CA CYS A 24 -10.42 -0.75 -3.40
C CYS A 24 -10.77 -0.18 -2.01
N PRO A 25 -12.04 0.13 -1.72
CA PRO A 25 -12.43 0.69 -0.41
C PRO A 25 -12.26 -0.28 0.75
N ILE A 26 -11.97 -1.55 0.48
CA ILE A 26 -11.86 -2.62 1.49
C ILE A 26 -10.41 -2.92 1.82
N CYS A 27 -9.54 -3.16 0.83
CA CYS A 27 -8.12 -3.46 1.09
C CYS A 27 -7.18 -2.30 0.73
N GLY A 28 -7.67 -1.22 0.14
CA GLY A 28 -6.84 -0.11 -0.32
C GLY A 28 -6.03 -0.41 -1.59
N ALA A 29 -6.09 -1.64 -2.11
CA ALA A 29 -5.37 -2.05 -3.33
C ALA A 29 -5.79 -1.20 -4.53
N LEU A 30 -4.85 -0.84 -5.39
CA LEU A 30 -5.14 -0.18 -6.66
C LEU A 30 -5.90 -1.17 -7.56
N MET A 31 -7.08 -0.77 -8.04
CA MET A 31 -7.98 -1.66 -8.80
C MET A 31 -7.59 -1.76 -10.28
N MET A 32 -6.73 -0.85 -10.73
CA MET A 32 -6.09 -0.82 -12.03
C MET A 32 -4.66 -0.34 -11.81
N GLY A 33 -3.70 -0.90 -12.54
CA GLY A 33 -2.32 -0.45 -12.54
C GLY A 33 -2.23 0.95 -13.12
N ASP A 34 -2.47 1.95 -12.29
CA ASP A 34 -1.99 3.29 -12.55
C ASP A 34 -0.46 3.21 -12.43
N ASN A 35 0.19 2.95 -13.56
CA ASN A 35 1.58 3.33 -13.83
C ASN A 35 1.71 4.87 -13.84
N ASP A 36 1.10 5.55 -12.86
CA ASP A 36 1.39 6.93 -12.47
C ASP A 36 2.32 6.88 -11.24
N THR A 37 3.26 5.94 -11.22
CA THR A 37 4.59 6.32 -10.82
C THR A 37 5.00 7.40 -11.80
N GLY A 38 5.12 8.64 -11.32
CA GLY A 38 6.02 9.60 -11.92
C GLY A 38 7.41 8.96 -11.95
N TYR A 39 7.64 8.16 -12.98
CA TYR A 39 8.95 7.74 -13.43
C TYR A 39 9.63 9.03 -13.86
N MET A 40 10.40 9.65 -12.96
CA MET A 40 11.63 10.25 -13.44
C MET A 40 12.45 9.05 -13.90
N GLU A 41 12.60 8.94 -15.23
CA GLU A 41 13.48 7.97 -15.86
C GLU A 41 14.83 8.03 -15.14
N SER A 42 15.15 6.96 -14.42
CA SER A 42 16.52 6.66 -14.06
C SER A 42 17.31 6.61 -15.37
N PRO A 43 18.41 7.37 -15.53
CA PRO A 43 19.23 7.21 -16.71
C PRO A 43 19.86 5.81 -16.69
N ASP A 44 19.94 5.24 -17.89
CA ASP A 44 20.47 3.94 -18.24
C ASP A 44 21.61 3.43 -17.33
N LYS A 45 21.39 2.27 -16.71
CA LYS A 45 22.48 1.43 -16.19
C LYS A 45 23.06 0.63 -17.36
N ASN A 46 24.02 1.20 -18.06
CA ASN A 46 24.85 0.47 -19.02
C ASN A 46 26.32 0.80 -18.78
N SER A 47 26.91 0.21 -17.75
CA SER A 47 28.33 -0.20 -17.74
C SER A 47 28.64 -0.86 -16.39
N GLY A 48 29.20 -2.07 -16.45
CA GLY A 48 29.82 -2.69 -15.28
C GLY A 48 31.04 -1.86 -14.88
N GLU A 49 30.97 -1.17 -13.76
CA GLU A 49 32.12 -0.52 -13.15
C GLU A 49 31.96 -0.52 -11.63
N ALA A 50 33.08 -0.72 -10.94
CA ALA A 50 33.18 -1.01 -9.52
C ALA A 50 32.25 -0.14 -8.68
N VAL A 51 31.46 -0.76 -7.80
CA VAL A 51 30.42 -0.09 -7.03
C VAL A 51 31.06 0.82 -5.97
N GLU A 52 31.31 2.07 -6.34
CA GLU A 52 31.85 3.09 -5.43
C GLU A 52 30.83 3.40 -4.35
N LYS A 53 31.23 3.26 -3.08
CA LYS A 53 30.39 3.59 -1.92
C LYS A 53 30.15 5.09 -1.90
N LYS A 54 28.89 5.51 -2.07
CA LYS A 54 28.48 6.92 -1.99
C LYS A 54 28.00 7.24 -0.58
N THR A 55 28.28 8.46 -0.14
CA THR A 55 27.76 8.96 1.14
C THR A 55 26.42 9.63 0.90
N PHE A 56 25.42 9.20 1.64
CA PHE A 56 24.08 9.76 1.58
C PHE A 56 23.74 10.47 2.89
N TYR A 57 22.89 11.49 2.77
CA TYR A 57 22.55 12.43 3.83
C TYR A 57 21.02 12.47 3.99
N TYR A 58 20.56 12.26 5.22
CA TYR A 58 19.14 12.35 5.59
C TYR A 58 18.84 13.65 6.33
N TYR A 59 17.76 14.31 5.92
CA TYR A 59 17.25 15.56 6.50
C TYR A 59 15.78 15.38 6.89
N ASP A 60 15.38 15.91 8.05
CA ASP A 60 13.99 15.91 8.53
C ASP A 60 13.55 17.33 8.92
N ASP A 61 13.37 18.18 7.91
CA ASP A 61 12.91 19.57 8.06
C ASP A 61 11.37 19.66 7.86
N GLY A 62 10.63 18.61 8.24
CA GLY A 62 9.19 18.47 7.95
C GLY A 62 8.88 17.86 6.58
N ARG A 63 9.88 17.71 5.70
CA ARG A 63 9.87 16.81 4.56
C ARG A 63 11.12 15.96 4.59
N ALA A 64 10.97 14.72 5.01
CA ALA A 64 12.07 13.79 5.05
C ALA A 64 12.67 13.62 3.64
N THR A 65 13.99 13.79 3.50
CA THR A 65 14.69 13.76 2.19
C THR A 65 16.02 13.02 2.33
N LEU A 66 16.30 12.12 1.39
CA LEU A 66 17.52 11.33 1.29
C LEU A 66 18.27 11.75 0.02
N VAL A 67 19.49 12.28 0.13
CA VAL A 67 20.24 12.74 -1.04
C VAL A 67 21.70 12.27 -1.01
N PRO A 68 22.30 11.95 -2.16
CA PRO A 68 23.72 11.58 -2.27
C PRO A 68 24.66 12.79 -2.24
N VAL A 69 24.12 14.02 -2.19
CA VAL A 69 24.91 15.26 -2.18
C VAL A 69 24.63 16.02 -0.89
N LYS A 70 25.70 16.47 -0.23
CA LYS A 70 25.59 17.30 0.98
C LYS A 70 25.06 18.69 0.63
N LEU A 71 23.96 19.09 1.27
CA LEU A 71 23.44 20.44 1.17
C LEU A 71 24.20 21.34 2.16
N ASN A 72 25.00 22.28 1.67
CA ASN A 72 25.84 23.17 2.51
C ASN A 72 25.03 24.04 3.47
N ASN A 73 23.79 24.38 3.10
CA ASN A 73 22.92 25.26 3.89
C ASN A 73 22.12 24.51 4.96
N ARG A 74 22.32 23.20 5.14
CA ARG A 74 21.54 22.36 6.07
C ARG A 74 22.41 21.34 6.79
N LYS A 75 22.07 21.06 8.04
CA LYS A 75 22.75 20.02 8.83
C LYS A 75 22.02 18.69 8.68
N PRO A 76 22.67 17.63 8.15
CA PRO A 76 22.05 16.31 8.05
C PRO A 76 21.88 15.71 9.45
N LEU A 77 20.79 14.98 9.65
CA LEU A 77 20.51 14.25 10.88
C LEU A 77 21.26 12.92 10.92
N TYR A 78 21.25 12.20 9.79
CA TYR A 78 21.97 10.94 9.63
C TYR A 78 22.79 10.94 8.35
N THR A 79 23.90 10.23 8.39
CA THR A 79 24.80 10.02 7.25
C THR A 79 25.12 8.54 7.13
N PHE A 80 24.96 7.98 5.94
CA PHE A 80 25.12 6.55 5.67
C PHE A 80 26.01 6.37 4.45
N GLN A 81 26.79 5.30 4.45
CA GLN A 81 27.60 4.90 3.31
C GLN A 81 26.89 3.73 2.65
N ALA A 82 26.44 3.93 1.42
CA ALA A 82 25.68 2.94 0.69
C ALA A 82 26.14 2.90 -0.78
N THR A 83 25.95 1.76 -1.41
CA THR A 83 26.23 1.59 -2.84
C THR A 83 25.10 2.15 -3.71
N ASP A 84 23.86 1.93 -3.27
CA ASP A 84 22.63 2.29 -3.95
C ASP A 84 21.67 3.00 -3.00
N MET A 85 20.70 3.72 -3.56
CA MET A 85 19.66 4.43 -2.77
C MET A 85 18.83 3.47 -1.91
N GLU A 86 18.58 2.24 -2.38
CA GLU A 86 17.79 1.24 -1.66
C GLU A 86 18.50 0.74 -0.40
N ASP A 87 19.82 0.56 -0.45
CA ASP A 87 20.61 0.17 0.73
C ASP A 87 20.66 1.31 1.75
N ALA A 88 20.76 2.56 1.27
CA ALA A 88 20.65 3.75 2.10
C ALA A 88 19.28 3.86 2.80
N GLU A 89 18.18 3.58 2.11
CA GLU A 89 16.84 3.53 2.69
C GLU A 89 16.70 2.39 3.72
N ARG A 90 17.31 1.23 3.46
CA ARG A 90 17.33 0.12 4.41
C ARG A 90 18.08 0.47 5.69
N GLN A 91 19.27 1.07 5.59
CA GLN A 91 20.02 1.57 6.74
C GLN A 91 19.23 2.65 7.50
N LEU A 92 18.53 3.54 6.77
CA LEU A 92 17.66 4.54 7.38
C LEU A 92 16.49 3.89 8.14
N LYS A 93 15.91 2.80 7.64
CA LYS A 93 14.82 2.07 8.30
C LYS A 93 15.23 1.42 9.62
N GLU A 94 16.48 0.98 9.73
CA GLU A 94 17.02 0.43 10.98
C GLU A 94 17.18 1.51 12.06
N VAL A 95 17.60 2.72 11.66
CA VAL A 95 17.84 3.83 12.60
C VAL A 95 16.57 4.62 12.89
N CYS A 96 15.70 4.83 11.89
CA CYS A 96 14.50 5.65 11.97
C CYS A 96 13.32 4.97 11.23
N PRO A 97 12.66 3.97 11.85
CA PRO A 97 11.58 3.21 11.21
C PRO A 97 10.31 4.02 10.92
N ASN A 98 10.13 5.15 11.63
CA ASN A 98 8.97 6.05 11.47
C ASN A 98 9.24 7.21 10.49
N SER A 99 10.33 7.16 9.71
CA SER A 99 10.65 8.23 8.77
C SER A 99 9.54 8.42 7.72
N PRO A 100 9.12 9.66 7.41
CA PRO A 100 8.16 9.95 6.35
C PRO A 100 8.59 9.47 4.95
N LEU A 101 9.89 9.24 4.73
CA LEU A 101 10.41 8.67 3.48
C LEU A 101 10.09 7.19 3.33
N LEU A 102 10.05 6.48 4.45
CA LEU A 102 9.64 5.09 4.50
C LEU A 102 8.13 5.10 4.40
N LYS A 103 7.61 5.23 3.17
CA LYS A 103 6.22 4.93 2.87
C LYS A 103 6.00 3.50 3.33
N THR A 104 5.54 3.34 4.56
CA THR A 104 5.07 2.06 5.06
C THR A 104 3.98 1.68 4.08
N THR A 105 4.24 0.68 3.25
CA THR A 105 3.27 0.17 2.28
C THR A 105 1.97 0.03 3.06
N PRO A 106 0.87 0.71 2.67
CA PRO A 106 -0.37 0.64 3.42
C PRO A 106 -0.64 -0.84 3.64
N SER A 107 -0.65 -1.26 4.90
CA SER A 107 -0.78 -2.66 5.24
C SER A 107 -2.01 -3.16 4.48
N LYS A 108 -1.86 -4.22 3.68
CA LYS A 108 -2.93 -4.85 2.86
C LYS A 108 -4.03 -5.49 3.73
N GLN A 109 -4.26 -4.93 4.91
CA GLN A 109 -5.23 -5.37 5.87
C GLN A 109 -6.60 -4.93 5.38
N ILE A 110 -7.48 -5.91 5.23
CA ILE A 110 -8.89 -5.70 4.94
C ILE A 110 -9.50 -4.86 6.04
N ARG A 111 -10.14 -3.75 5.67
CA ARG A 111 -10.81 -2.81 6.56
C ARG A 111 -12.27 -2.70 6.19
N CYS A 112 -13.11 -2.53 7.20
CA CYS A 112 -14.51 -2.24 6.98
C CYS A 112 -14.66 -0.86 6.30
N PRO A 113 -15.39 -0.75 5.18
CA PRO A 113 -15.57 0.52 4.47
C PRO A 113 -16.39 1.55 5.26
N ARG A 114 -17.01 1.15 6.39
CA ARG A 114 -17.84 2.03 7.20
C ARG A 114 -17.18 2.56 8.47
N CYS A 115 -16.46 1.70 9.19
CA CYS A 115 -15.81 2.07 10.45
C CYS A 115 -14.30 1.88 10.43
N LEU A 116 -13.72 1.48 9.30
CA LEU A 116 -12.28 1.25 9.09
C LEU A 116 -11.65 0.20 10.01
N GLY A 117 -12.46 -0.53 10.79
CA GLY A 117 -12.00 -1.62 11.64
C GLY A 117 -11.44 -2.78 10.81
N THR A 118 -10.37 -3.39 11.29
CA THR A 118 -9.67 -4.52 10.64
C THR A 118 -10.23 -5.88 11.05
N GLU A 119 -10.99 -5.95 12.13
CA GLU A 119 -11.60 -7.19 12.62
C GLU A 119 -12.96 -7.45 11.94
N TYR A 120 -13.07 -8.63 11.35
CA TYR A 120 -14.28 -9.13 10.74
C TYR A 120 -14.37 -10.64 10.90
N THR A 121 -15.61 -11.14 10.90
CA THR A 121 -15.89 -12.56 10.96
C THR A 121 -16.49 -13.02 9.62
N LEU A 122 -16.06 -14.19 9.17
CA LEU A 122 -16.61 -14.87 8.00
C LEU A 122 -17.81 -15.69 8.44
N LEU A 123 -19.00 -15.32 7.96
CA LEU A 123 -20.24 -16.03 8.24
C LEU A 123 -20.75 -16.70 6.97
N ASN A 124 -21.10 -17.98 7.07
CA ASN A 124 -21.79 -18.67 6.00
C ASN A 124 -23.19 -18.09 5.87
N LYS A 125 -23.62 -17.77 4.64
CA LYS A 125 -25.00 -17.33 4.40
C LYS A 125 -25.95 -18.47 4.76
N GLY A 126 -26.60 -18.36 5.92
CA GLY A 126 -27.48 -19.38 6.46
C GLY A 126 -28.74 -19.61 5.61
N TYR A 127 -29.43 -20.71 5.92
CA TYR A 127 -30.71 -21.09 5.32
C TYR A 127 -31.78 -20.02 5.60
N SER A 128 -32.47 -19.57 4.55
CA SER A 128 -33.60 -18.66 4.66
C SER A 128 -34.89 -19.43 4.40
N LEU A 129 -35.73 -19.54 5.44
CA LEU A 129 -37.03 -20.20 5.38
C LEU A 129 -37.97 -19.61 4.32
N PHE A 130 -37.81 -18.33 3.99
CA PHE A 130 -38.69 -17.62 3.07
C PHE A 130 -38.31 -17.74 1.59
N THR A 131 -37.05 -18.04 1.27
CA THR A 131 -36.56 -17.98 -0.12
C THR A 131 -36.27 -19.34 -0.74
N GLY A 132 -36.38 -20.44 0.02
CA GLY A 132 -36.46 -21.84 -0.46
C GLY A 132 -35.25 -22.40 -1.23
N PHE A 133 -34.44 -21.57 -1.86
CA PHE A 133 -33.26 -21.95 -2.61
C PHE A 133 -32.06 -21.98 -1.67
N LEU A 134 -31.42 -23.15 -1.64
CA LEU A 134 -30.12 -23.41 -1.04
C LEU A 134 -29.23 -22.19 -1.23
N GLY A 135 -28.85 -21.58 -0.12
CA GLY A 135 -27.87 -20.52 -0.09
C GLY A 135 -26.65 -21.00 -0.85
N SER A 136 -26.48 -20.50 -2.08
CA SER A 136 -25.24 -20.53 -2.84
C SER A 136 -24.15 -20.23 -1.83
N GLY A 137 -23.29 -21.21 -1.51
CA GLY A 137 -22.41 -21.31 -0.32
C GLY A 137 -21.40 -20.18 -0.17
N ARG A 138 -21.89 -18.95 -0.22
CA ARG A 138 -21.16 -17.71 -0.24
C ARG A 138 -20.93 -17.30 1.20
N VAL A 139 -19.66 -17.18 1.52
CA VAL A 139 -19.20 -16.64 2.79
C VAL A 139 -19.34 -15.12 2.73
N LYS A 140 -19.98 -14.54 3.74
CA LYS A 140 -20.13 -13.10 3.92
C LYS A 140 -19.12 -12.62 4.96
N ARG A 141 -18.49 -11.47 4.73
CA ARG A 141 -17.70 -10.80 5.77
C ARG A 141 -18.62 -9.87 6.54
N VAL A 142 -18.58 -9.96 7.87
CA VAL A 142 -19.31 -9.06 8.76
C VAL A 142 -18.30 -8.39 9.68
N CYS A 143 -18.33 -7.07 9.74
CA CYS A 143 -17.44 -6.31 10.61
C CYS A 143 -17.83 -6.52 12.08
N ASN A 144 -16.86 -6.79 12.96
CA ASN A 144 -17.12 -6.97 14.39
C ASN A 144 -17.56 -5.67 15.08
N TYR A 145 -17.11 -4.52 14.59
CA TYR A 145 -17.41 -3.21 15.15
C TYR A 145 -18.79 -2.69 14.73
N CYS A 146 -19.03 -2.54 13.42
CA CYS A 146 -20.29 -1.97 12.92
C CYS A 146 -21.38 -3.01 12.66
N LYS A 147 -21.09 -4.31 12.78
CA LYS A 147 -22.01 -5.44 12.54
C LYS A 147 -22.67 -5.44 11.16
N LYS A 148 -22.09 -4.71 10.19
CA LYS A 148 -22.56 -4.66 8.80
C LYS A 148 -21.76 -5.61 7.92
N GLU A 149 -22.45 -6.15 6.92
CA GLU A 149 -21.83 -6.95 5.86
C GLU A 149 -21.13 -6.07 4.83
N PHE A 150 -20.01 -6.55 4.31
CA PHE A 150 -19.22 -5.88 3.26
C PHE A 150 -18.40 -6.88 2.44
#